data_AF-A0A9D2EHT9-F1
#
_entry.id   AF-A0A9D2EHT9-F1
#
_cell.length_a   1.000
_cell.length_b   1.000
_cell.length_c   1.000
_cell.angle_alpha   90.00
_cell.angle_beta   90.00
_cell.angle_gamma   90.00
#
_symmetry.space_group_name_H-M   'P 1'
#
loop_
_entity.id
_entity.type
_entity.pdbx_description
1 polymer ?
#
loop_
_entity_poly.entity_id
_entity_poly.type
_entity_poly.pdbx_seq_one_letter_code
_entity_poly.pdbx_strand_id
1 'polypeptide(L)'
;RIGGFEVEVVGGRHAPVHPERPGPENLGFLIDGRVLISGDEHPEVSVPVELLITPVDAPWLRAVDLIEYVRSIEPATVLGVHDGLLNESGLAVADAVLQSLTAEGAGGAVRLAPGQHLDLP
;
A
#
# COMPACT_ATOMS: atom_id res chain seq x y z
N ARG A 1 3.31 17.80 11.79
CA ARG A 1 2.58 17.24 12.95
C ARG A 1 1.10 17.58 12.82
N ILE A 2 0.21 16.61 13.06
CA ILE A 2 -1.24 16.80 13.12
C ILE A 2 -1.71 16.24 14.46
N GLY A 3 -2.11 17.12 15.38
CA GLY A 3 -2.37 16.71 16.76
C GLY A 3 -1.13 16.05 17.40
N GLY A 4 -1.31 14.85 17.95
CA GLY A 4 -0.22 14.06 18.55
C GLY A 4 0.74 13.44 17.53
N PHE A 5 0.31 13.27 16.28
CA PHE A 5 1.02 12.50 15.26
C PHE A 5 2.10 13.31 14.55
N GLU A 6 3.27 12.70 14.38
CA GLU A 6 4.25 13.08 13.37
C GLU A 6 3.79 12.55 12.02
N VAL A 7 3.82 13.43 11.01
CA VAL A 7 3.37 13.10 9.66
C VAL A 7 4.44 13.61 8.71
N GLU A 8 5.11 12.68 8.05
CA GLU A 8 5.99 12.94 6.94
C GLU A 8 5.24 12.69 5.63
N VAL A 9 5.41 13.63 4.69
CA VAL A 9 4.81 13.53 3.36
C VAL A 9 5.85 12.92 2.43
N VAL A 10 5.48 11.84 1.74
CA VAL A 10 6.35 11.10 0.82
C VAL A 10 5.71 10.99 -0.56
N GLY A 11 6.47 10.50 -1.55
CA GLY A 11 6.02 10.41 -2.93
C GLY A 11 6.08 11.76 -3.65
N GLY A 12 5.10 12.03 -4.52
CA GLY A 12 4.97 13.32 -5.20
C GLY A 12 4.34 13.22 -6.58
N ARG A 13 4.15 12.01 -7.12
CA ARG A 13 3.55 11.81 -8.43
C ARG A 13 2.87 10.46 -8.50
N HIS A 14 1.61 10.45 -8.94
CA HIS A 14 0.86 9.22 -9.17
C HIS A 14 1.61 8.30 -10.14
N ALA A 15 1.58 6.99 -9.90
CA ALA A 15 2.16 6.00 -10.79
C ALA A 15 1.58 6.09 -12.22
N PRO A 16 2.35 5.79 -13.28
CA PRO A 16 1.89 6.01 -14.65
C PRO A 16 0.63 5.21 -15.01
N VAL A 17 -0.43 5.91 -15.43
CA VAL A 17 -1.65 5.32 -16.02
C VAL A 17 -1.75 5.52 -17.53
N HIS A 18 -0.92 6.41 -18.10
CA HIS A 18 -0.91 6.74 -19.51
C HIS A 18 0.52 7.07 -19.96
N PRO A 19 1.01 6.52 -21.09
CA PRO A 19 2.43 6.58 -21.45
C PRO A 19 2.97 8.01 -21.67
N GLU A 20 2.10 8.95 -22.07
CA GLU A 20 2.50 10.32 -22.42
C GLU A 20 2.03 11.38 -21.41
N ARG A 21 1.41 10.98 -20.29
CA ARG A 21 0.94 11.93 -19.28
C ARG A 21 1.68 11.70 -17.98
N PRO A 22 2.23 12.75 -17.35
CA PRO A 22 3.00 12.59 -16.12
C PRO A 22 2.17 12.08 -14.93
N GLY A 23 0.83 12.17 -15.00
CA GLY A 23 -0.06 11.83 -13.88
C GLY A 23 -0.28 13.01 -12.92
N PRO A 24 -1.37 13.00 -12.15
CA PRO A 24 -1.63 14.01 -11.13
C PRO A 24 -0.62 13.92 -9.98
N GLU A 25 -0.56 14.96 -9.15
CA GLU A 25 0.16 14.86 -7.87
C GLU A 25 -0.49 13.76 -7.02
N ASN A 26 0.36 12.93 -6.42
CA ASN A 26 -0.03 11.95 -5.42
C ASN A 26 0.92 12.13 -4.24
N LEU A 27 0.40 11.94 -3.04
CA LEU A 27 1.19 12.00 -1.81
C LEU A 27 0.91 10.74 -1.01
N GLY A 28 1.98 10.12 -0.53
CA GLY A 28 1.93 9.17 0.56
C GLY A 28 2.17 9.86 1.91
N PHE A 29 1.88 9.14 2.98
CA PHE A 29 2.07 9.62 4.35
C PHE A 29 2.74 8.57 5.21
N LEU A 30 3.84 8.94 5.84
CA LEU A 30 4.47 8.16 6.89
C LEU A 30 4.11 8.78 8.24
N ILE A 31 3.33 8.03 9.04
CA ILE A 31 2.81 8.47 10.33
C ILE A 31 3.63 7.84 11.45
N ASP A 32 4.13 8.69 12.35
CA ASP A 32 4.99 8.33 13.50
C ASP A 32 6.18 7.43 13.13
N GLY A 33 6.66 7.52 11.89
CA GLY A 33 7.74 6.68 11.38
C GLY A 33 7.42 5.18 11.31
N ARG A 34 6.14 4.79 11.41
CA ARG A 34 5.72 3.37 11.52
C ARG A 34 4.63 2.96 10.52
N VAL A 35 3.68 3.84 10.22
CA VAL A 35 2.55 3.53 9.31
C VAL A 35 2.75 4.27 8.00
N LEU A 36 2.95 3.53 6.91
CA LEU A 36 3.08 4.08 5.56
C LEU A 36 1.78 3.90 4.80
N ILE A 37 1.14 5.01 4.42
CA ILE A 37 0.04 5.04 3.44
C ILE A 37 0.65 5.44 2.11
N SER A 38 0.71 4.54 1.14
CA SER A 38 1.44 4.76 -0.11
C SER A 38 0.73 5.73 -1.07
N GLY A 39 -0.61 5.80 -1.01
CA GLY A 39 -1.43 6.47 -2.01
C GLY A 39 -1.44 5.68 -3.32
N ASP A 40 -1.54 6.37 -4.46
CA ASP A 40 -1.50 5.77 -5.80
C ASP A 40 -0.08 5.79 -6.42
N GLU A 41 0.92 5.46 -5.62
CA GLU A 41 2.30 5.21 -6.04
C GLU A 41 3.01 4.28 -5.04
N HIS A 42 4.28 3.94 -5.29
CA HIS A 42 5.12 3.18 -4.37
C HIS A 42 6.28 4.06 -3.87
N PRO A 43 6.06 4.92 -2.84
CA PRO A 43 7.08 5.83 -2.36
C PRO A 43 8.20 5.10 -1.61
N GLU A 44 9.44 5.50 -1.84
CA GLU A 44 10.58 4.99 -1.08
C GLU A 44 10.62 5.59 0.33
N VAL A 45 10.88 4.76 1.34
CA VAL A 45 11.15 5.20 2.72
C VAL A 45 12.37 4.45 3.26
N SER A 46 13.13 5.11 4.13
CA SER A 46 14.36 4.55 4.71
C SER A 46 14.20 4.05 6.15
N VAL A 47 12.96 3.86 6.60
CA VAL A 47 12.65 3.39 7.96
C VAL A 47 11.91 2.05 7.90
N PRO A 48 12.09 1.17 8.91
CA PRO A 48 11.27 -0.02 9.02
C PRO A 48 9.78 0.35 9.10
N VAL A 49 8.97 -0.22 8.22
CA VAL A 49 7.53 0.03 8.18
C VAL A 49 6.81 -1.07 8.96
N GLU A 50 6.00 -0.67 9.93
CA GLU A 50 5.19 -1.62 10.68
C GLU A 50 3.91 -1.97 9.92
N LEU A 51 3.20 -0.94 9.43
CA LEU A 51 1.99 -1.13 8.63
C LEU A 51 2.15 -0.41 7.29
N LEU A 52 2.14 -1.18 6.20
CA LEU A 52 2.01 -0.66 4.85
C LEU A 52 0.54 -0.72 4.43
N ILE A 53 -0.08 0.43 4.18
CA ILE A 53 -1.42 0.56 3.60
C ILE A 53 -1.26 0.93 2.13
N THR A 54 -1.61 0.01 1.23
CA THR A 54 -1.33 0.18 -0.20
C THR A 54 -2.44 -0.41 -1.09
N PRO A 55 -2.68 0.13 -2.29
CA PRO A 55 -3.62 -0.45 -3.25
C PRO A 55 -3.31 -1.92 -3.56
N VAL A 56 -4.36 -2.75 -3.69
CA VAL A 56 -4.26 -4.12 -4.22
C VAL A 56 -4.84 -4.28 -5.61
N ASP A 57 -5.54 -3.25 -6.08
CA ASP A 57 -6.04 -3.15 -7.45
C ASP A 57 -6.07 -1.69 -7.87
N ALA A 58 -5.58 -1.40 -9.07
CA ALA A 58 -5.71 -0.11 -9.72
C ALA A 58 -5.30 -0.26 -11.20
N PRO A 59 -5.76 0.62 -12.11
CA PRO A 59 -5.35 0.57 -13.51
C PRO A 59 -3.84 0.68 -13.75
N TRP A 60 -3.10 1.27 -12.82
CA TRP A 60 -1.63 1.40 -12.88
C TRP A 60 -0.89 0.21 -12.27
N LEU A 61 -1.53 -0.55 -11.38
CA LEU A 61 -0.86 -1.49 -10.50
C LEU A 61 -0.81 -2.88 -11.12
N ARG A 62 0.40 -3.45 -11.18
CA ARG A 62 0.58 -4.89 -11.45
C ARG A 62 0.99 -5.59 -10.16
N ALA A 63 0.57 -6.85 -9.99
CA ALA A 63 0.96 -7.66 -8.84
C ALA A 63 2.48 -7.79 -8.68
N VAL A 64 3.22 -7.83 -9.79
CA VAL A 64 4.70 -7.87 -9.76
C VAL A 64 5.31 -6.59 -9.17
N ASP A 65 4.72 -5.42 -9.44
CA ASP A 65 5.18 -4.15 -8.89
C ASP A 65 4.92 -4.07 -7.38
N LEU A 66 3.77 -4.60 -6.93
CA LEU A 66 3.45 -4.71 -5.51
C LEU A 66 4.42 -5.65 -4.78
N ILE A 67 4.74 -6.80 -5.38
CA ILE A 67 5.72 -7.76 -4.81
C ILE A 67 7.10 -7.12 -4.71
N GLU A 68 7.57 -6.44 -5.76
CA GLU A 68 8.86 -5.73 -5.73
C GLU A 68 8.88 -4.64 -4.66
N TYR A 69 7.78 -3.90 -4.51
CA TYR A 69 7.70 -2.88 -3.49
C TYR A 69 7.71 -3.46 -2.07
N VAL A 70 6.95 -4.52 -1.82
CA VAL A 70 6.94 -5.22 -0.52
C VAL A 70 8.31 -5.77 -0.18
N ARG A 71 9.04 -6.35 -1.14
CA ARG A 71 10.43 -6.81 -0.95
C ARG A 71 11.39 -5.66 -0.60
N SER A 72 11.13 -4.46 -1.10
CA SER A 72 11.98 -3.29 -0.83
C SER A 72 11.75 -2.69 0.57
N ILE A 73 10.55 -2.86 1.14
CA ILE A 73 10.13 -2.26 2.41
C ILE A 73 10.15 -3.28 3.56
N GLU A 74 9.90 -4.56 3.28
CA GLU A 74 9.76 -5.66 4.25
C GLU A 74 8.85 -5.31 5.45
N PRO A 75 7.58 -4.91 5.21
CA PRO A 75 6.72 -4.41 6.27
C PRO A 75 6.26 -5.52 7.23
N ALA A 76 6.05 -5.19 8.50
CA ALA A 76 5.51 -6.17 9.46
C ALA A 76 4.08 -6.60 9.10
N THR A 77 3.26 -5.72 8.53
CA THR A 77 1.93 -6.03 8.00
C THR A 77 1.61 -5.19 6.76
N VAL A 78 1.01 -5.82 5.76
CA VAL A 78 0.39 -5.15 4.61
C VAL A 78 -1.13 -5.12 4.82
N LEU A 79 -1.73 -3.94 4.73
CA LEU A 79 -3.17 -3.74 4.62
C LEU A 79 -3.52 -3.32 3.20
N GLY A 80 -4.13 -4.24 2.46
CA GLY A 80 -4.61 -3.98 1.11
C GLY A 80 -5.87 -3.11 1.11
N VAL A 81 -5.86 -2.05 0.29
CA VAL A 81 -7.00 -1.15 0.06
C VAL A 81 -7.25 -0.96 -1.44
N HIS A 82 -8.15 -0.06 -1.81
CA HIS A 82 -8.43 0.30 -3.21
C HIS A 82 -9.10 -0.85 -4.03
N ASP A 83 -9.75 -1.79 -3.35
CA ASP A 83 -10.38 -2.98 -3.95
C ASP A 83 -11.82 -2.77 -4.45
N GLY A 84 -12.38 -1.56 -4.33
CA GLY A 84 -13.77 -1.26 -4.66
C GLY A 84 -14.15 -1.38 -6.15
N LEU A 85 -13.18 -1.54 -7.04
CA LEU A 85 -13.39 -1.78 -8.47
C LEU A 85 -13.69 -3.25 -8.78
N LEU A 86 -13.42 -4.14 -7.83
CA LEU A 86 -13.43 -5.58 -8.04
C LEU A 86 -14.80 -6.20 -7.73
N ASN A 87 -15.17 -7.18 -8.56
CA ASN A 87 -16.23 -8.12 -8.21
C ASN A 87 -15.66 -9.25 -7.34
N GLU A 88 -16.49 -10.22 -6.96
CA GLU A 88 -16.09 -11.34 -6.10
C GLU A 88 -14.88 -12.13 -6.63
N SER A 89 -14.82 -12.36 -7.93
CA SER A 89 -13.68 -13.07 -8.54
C SER A 89 -12.40 -12.23 -8.50
N GLY A 90 -12.50 -10.93 -8.74
CA GLY A 90 -11.37 -10.00 -8.62
C GLY A 90 -10.85 -9.92 -7.19
N LEU A 91 -11.76 -9.84 -6.20
CA LEU A 91 -11.39 -9.84 -4.78
C LEU A 91 -10.65 -11.12 -4.39
N ALA A 92 -11.08 -12.28 -4.90
CA ALA A 92 -10.37 -13.55 -4.67
C ALA A 92 -8.94 -13.53 -5.24
N VAL A 93 -8.72 -12.88 -6.39
CA VAL A 93 -7.38 -12.71 -6.96
C VAL A 93 -6.55 -11.75 -6.11
N ALA A 94 -7.11 -10.61 -5.70
CA ALA A 94 -6.43 -9.64 -4.82
C ALA A 94 -6.04 -10.28 -3.48
N ASP A 95 -6.92 -11.08 -2.88
CA ASP A 95 -6.64 -11.81 -1.64
C ASP A 95 -5.53 -12.86 -1.83
N ALA A 96 -5.47 -13.53 -2.98
CA ALA A 96 -4.39 -14.46 -3.31
C ALA A 96 -3.03 -13.74 -3.49
N VAL A 97 -3.03 -12.57 -4.13
CA VAL A 97 -1.83 -11.72 -4.24
C VAL A 97 -1.38 -11.24 -2.87
N LEU A 98 -2.28 -10.74 -2.02
CA LEU A 98 -1.93 -10.35 -0.65
C LEU A 98 -1.32 -11.51 0.15
N GLN A 99 -1.94 -12.69 0.10
CA GLN A 99 -1.42 -13.86 0.81
C GLN A 99 0.00 -14.23 0.36
N SER A 100 0.31 -14.09 -0.93
CA SER A 100 1.65 -14.41 -1.43
C SER A 100 2.73 -13.47 -0.90
N LEU A 101 2.39 -12.22 -0.54
CA LEU A 101 3.33 -11.23 0.00
C LEU A 101 4.03 -11.68 1.28
N THR A 102 3.43 -12.60 2.05
CA THR A 102 4.08 -13.17 3.24
C THR A 102 5.35 -13.97 2.92
N ALA A 103 5.43 -14.56 1.72
CA ALA A 103 6.64 -15.21 1.22
C ALA A 103 7.65 -14.21 0.62
N GLU A 104 7.28 -12.93 0.54
CA GLU A 104 8.01 -11.87 -0.14
C GLU A 104 8.53 -10.77 0.82
N GLY A 105 8.57 -11.06 2.12
CA GLY A 105 9.13 -10.18 3.14
C GLY A 105 8.09 -9.53 4.06
N ALA A 106 6.79 -9.63 3.77
CA ALA A 106 5.78 -9.14 4.69
C ALA A 106 5.58 -10.09 5.89
N GLY A 107 5.51 -9.56 7.12
CA GLY A 107 5.19 -10.36 8.31
C GLY A 107 3.74 -10.87 8.33
N GLY A 108 2.85 -10.16 7.63
CA GLY A 108 1.44 -10.49 7.45
C GLY A 108 0.82 -9.66 6.33
N ALA A 109 -0.30 -10.10 5.77
CA ALA A 109 -1.03 -9.38 4.75
C ALA A 109 -2.53 -9.61 4.89
N VAL A 110 -3.31 -8.54 4.90
CA VAL A 110 -4.76 -8.58 5.16
C VAL A 110 -5.50 -7.55 4.31
N ARG A 111 -6.80 -7.80 4.11
CA ARG A 111 -7.78 -6.82 3.62
C ARG A 111 -8.93 -6.76 4.61
N LEU A 112 -9.46 -5.57 4.84
CA LEU A 112 -10.55 -5.33 5.78
C LEU A 112 -11.84 -5.04 5.01
N ALA A 113 -12.95 -5.65 5.43
CA ALA A 113 -14.27 -5.25 4.95
C ALA A 113 -14.66 -3.88 5.54
N PRO A 114 -15.55 -3.11 4.88
CA PRO A 114 -16.04 -1.85 5.42
C PRO A 114 -16.54 -1.96 6.85
N GLY A 115 -16.00 -1.14 7.75
CA GLY A 115 -16.34 -1.12 9.17
C GLY A 115 -15.48 -2.01 10.07
N GLN A 116 -14.59 -2.85 9.50
CA GLN A 116 -13.57 -3.55 10.27
C GLN A 116 -12.39 -2.63 10.58
N HIS A 117 -11.65 -2.97 11.65
CA HIS A 117 -10.45 -2.27 12.07
C HIS A 117 -9.33 -3.27 12.36
N LEU A 118 -8.10 -2.76 12.34
CA LEU A 118 -6.90 -3.44 12.79
C LEU A 118 -6.27 -2.56 13.87
N ASP A 119 -5.99 -3.14 15.04
CA ASP A 119 -5.24 -2.47 16.09
C ASP A 119 -3.75 -2.70 15.89
N LEU A 120 -2.96 -1.65 16.03
CA LEU A 120 -1.49 -1.72 16.03
C LEU A 120 -0.96 -1.75 17.47
N PRO A 121 0.10 -2.54 17.74
CA PRO A 121 0.71 -2.63 19.07
C PRO A 121 1.36 -1.32 19.55
#